data_AF-A0A845UQR5-F1
#
_entry.id   AF-A0A845UQR5-F1
#
_cell.length_a   1.000
_cell.length_b   1.000
_cell.length_c   1.000
_cell.angle_alpha   90.00
_cell.angle_beta   90.00
_cell.angle_gamma   90.00
#
_symmetry.space_group_name_H-M   'P 1'
#
loop_
_entity.id
_entity.type
_entity.pdbx_description
1 polymer ?
#
loop_
_entity_poly.entity_id
_entity_poly.type
_entity_poly.pdbx_seq_one_letter_code
_entity_poly.pdbx_strand_id
1 'polypeptide(L)'
;MDVAQHPIHRCYQEWQETGTAPCDPVVALRENQPEGREHIYYFISEFGLRDALIPHWGFCFPRPALIDYLLAHGPVLELGAGKGLVSKLVMAAGGDIVATDIAPSAHHVLELDAETAVKQDQGKSLIFCSWPSLAGDWFGDALQFMQPGQKVVFIGEPGSTASHTFFDQIGHTLVPERLENSEDFNVRFQGLNDRAHLLRRVE
;
A
#
# COMPACT_ATOMS: atom_id res chain seq x y z
N MET A 1 -9.55 0.33 22.98
CA MET A 1 -10.59 0.72 22.00
C MET A 1 -10.96 -0.54 21.26
N ASP A 2 -12.25 -0.84 21.10
CA ASP A 2 -12.68 -2.00 20.31
C ASP A 2 -12.58 -1.65 18.82
N VAL A 3 -11.57 -2.20 18.13
CA VAL A 3 -11.31 -1.93 16.71
C VAL A 3 -12.49 -2.38 15.84
N ALA A 4 -13.21 -3.42 16.24
CA ALA A 4 -14.35 -3.94 15.49
C ALA A 4 -15.49 -2.93 15.36
N GLN A 5 -15.61 -2.00 16.32
CA GLN A 5 -16.62 -0.94 16.32
C GLN A 5 -16.14 0.35 15.65
N HIS A 6 -14.86 0.43 15.26
CA HIS A 6 -14.30 1.64 14.66
C HIS A 6 -14.85 1.83 13.23
N PRO A 7 -15.32 3.04 12.83
CA PRO A 7 -15.87 3.29 11.50
C PRO A 7 -14.94 2.93 10.36
N ILE A 8 -13.63 3.21 10.51
CA ILE A 8 -12.64 2.82 9.49
C ILE A 8 -12.60 1.30 9.27
N HIS A 9 -12.78 0.50 10.33
CA HIS A 9 -12.79 -0.95 10.22
C HIS A 9 -14.03 -1.41 9.45
N ARG A 10 -15.20 -0.86 9.79
CA ARG A 10 -16.46 -1.15 9.07
C ARG A 10 -16.40 -0.72 7.60
N CYS A 11 -15.82 0.44 7.32
CA CYS A 11 -15.61 0.94 5.96
C CYS A 11 -14.80 -0.06 5.11
N TYR A 12 -13.69 -0.59 5.65
CA TYR A 12 -12.90 -1.58 4.91
C TYR A 12 -13.59 -2.94 4.77
N GLN A 13 -14.36 -3.38 5.78
CA GLN A 13 -15.15 -4.60 5.68
C GLN A 13 -16.18 -4.49 4.54
N GLU A 14 -16.99 -3.45 4.55
CA GLU A 14 -18.04 -3.24 3.54
C GLU A 14 -17.44 -2.98 2.15
N TRP A 15 -16.31 -2.29 2.05
CA TRP A 15 -15.61 -2.12 0.77
C TRP A 15 -15.13 -3.47 0.21
N GLN A 16 -14.56 -4.34 1.05
CA GLN A 16 -14.18 -5.69 0.61
C GLN A 16 -15.36 -6.53 0.13
N GLU A 17 -16.54 -6.32 0.70
CA GLU A 17 -17.76 -7.06 0.35
C GLU A 17 -18.42 -6.56 -0.93
N THR A 18 -18.40 -5.25 -1.16
CA THR A 18 -19.14 -4.59 -2.25
C THR A 18 -18.28 -4.22 -3.45
N GLY A 19 -16.95 -4.19 -3.29
CA GLY A 19 -16.02 -3.69 -4.29
C GLY A 19 -16.02 -2.17 -4.46
N THR A 20 -16.91 -1.45 -3.76
CA THR A 20 -17.03 0.01 -3.81
C THR A 20 -16.84 0.57 -2.41
N ALA A 21 -16.06 1.64 -2.25
CA ALA A 21 -15.88 2.23 -0.93
C ALA A 21 -17.20 2.88 -0.46
N PRO A 22 -17.80 2.44 0.65
CA PRO A 22 -19.06 3.02 1.13
C PRO A 22 -18.87 4.44 1.67
N CYS A 23 -17.66 4.77 2.11
CA CYS A 23 -17.20 6.12 2.44
C CYS A 23 -15.68 6.23 2.27
N ASP A 24 -15.14 7.45 2.32
CA ASP A 24 -13.69 7.65 2.39
C ASP A 24 -13.20 7.32 3.81
N PRO A 25 -12.21 6.42 3.99
CA PRO A 25 -11.64 6.09 5.31
C PRO A 25 -11.17 7.30 6.12
N VAL A 26 -10.71 8.38 5.46
CA VAL A 26 -10.34 9.65 6.13
C VAL A 26 -11.57 10.37 6.68
N VAL A 27 -12.69 10.33 5.97
CA VAL A 27 -13.96 10.88 6.45
C VAL A 27 -14.44 10.07 7.65
N ALA A 28 -14.41 8.74 7.55
CA ALA A 28 -14.78 7.83 8.65
C ALA A 28 -13.91 8.03 9.91
N LEU A 29 -12.64 8.39 9.76
CA LEU A 29 -11.74 8.76 10.86
C LEU A 29 -12.16 10.07 11.54
N ARG A 30 -12.59 11.07 10.77
CA ARG A 30 -12.94 12.41 11.26
C ARG A 30 -14.31 12.46 11.95
N GLU A 31 -15.31 11.77 11.40
CA GLU A 31 -16.69 11.77 11.93
C GLU A 31 -16.80 11.22 13.36
N ASN A 32 -15.80 10.45 13.78
CA ASN A 32 -15.76 9.84 15.11
C ASN A 32 -14.92 10.62 16.13
N GLN A 33 -14.47 11.82 15.78
CA GLN A 33 -13.72 12.66 16.71
C GLN A 33 -14.70 13.40 17.63
N PRO A 34 -14.64 13.20 18.97
CA PRO A 34 -15.45 13.97 19.90
C PRO A 34 -15.02 15.45 19.82
N GLU A 35 -16.00 16.35 19.69
CA GLU A 35 -15.74 17.79 19.64
C GLU A 35 -14.93 18.25 20.88
N GLY A 36 -13.85 19.00 20.66
CA GLY A 36 -13.19 19.77 21.72
C GLY A 36 -12.10 19.08 22.56
N ARG A 37 -11.45 18.00 22.10
CA ARG A 37 -10.22 17.52 22.77
C ARG A 37 -8.97 18.29 22.32
N GLU A 38 -7.94 18.31 23.17
CA GLU A 38 -6.66 18.97 22.87
C GLU A 38 -5.79 18.12 21.93
N HIS A 39 -5.11 18.78 20.99
CA HIS A 39 -4.33 18.20 19.88
C HIS A 39 -3.30 17.09 20.27
N ILE A 40 -2.78 17.08 21.50
CA ILE A 40 -1.75 16.12 21.93
C ILE A 40 -2.32 14.71 22.15
N TYR A 41 -3.55 14.59 22.67
CA TYR A 41 -4.18 13.27 22.84
C TYR A 41 -4.56 12.64 21.50
N TYR A 42 -4.79 13.47 20.47
CA TYR A 42 -5.05 13.00 19.10
C TYR A 42 -3.83 12.34 18.47
N PHE A 43 -2.64 12.94 18.62
CA PHE A 43 -1.40 12.37 18.08
C PHE A 43 -1.11 10.96 18.63
N ILE A 44 -1.18 10.79 19.96
CA ILE A 44 -1.00 9.49 20.61
C ILE A 44 -2.10 8.50 20.17
N SER A 45 -3.32 9.00 19.93
CA SER A 45 -4.43 8.16 19.50
C SER A 45 -4.33 7.69 18.05
N GLU A 46 -3.71 8.46 17.14
CA GLU A 46 -3.61 8.07 15.72
C GLU A 46 -2.53 7.00 15.50
N PHE A 47 -1.37 7.11 16.15
CA PHE A 47 -0.39 6.02 16.18
C PHE A 47 -0.98 4.76 16.82
N GLY A 48 -1.63 4.90 17.97
CA GLY A 48 -2.28 3.78 18.64
C GLY A 48 -3.40 3.15 17.80
N LEU A 49 -4.14 3.94 17.04
CA LEU A 49 -5.17 3.46 16.12
C LEU A 49 -4.55 2.70 14.94
N ARG A 50 -3.50 3.25 14.31
CA ARG A 50 -2.78 2.57 13.23
C ARG A 50 -2.27 1.21 13.69
N ASP A 51 -1.59 1.17 14.83
CA ASP A 51 -1.04 -0.07 15.39
C ASP A 51 -2.14 -1.07 15.77
N ALA A 52 -3.30 -0.59 16.21
CA ALA A 52 -4.46 -1.44 16.46
C ALA A 52 -5.11 -1.97 15.17
N LEU A 53 -4.98 -1.26 14.04
CA LEU A 53 -5.53 -1.66 12.74
C LEU A 53 -4.60 -2.56 11.92
N ILE A 54 -3.28 -2.45 12.07
CA ILE A 54 -2.28 -3.27 11.35
C ILE A 54 -2.56 -4.78 11.48
N PRO A 55 -2.88 -5.33 12.67
CA PRO A 55 -3.26 -6.73 12.82
C PRO A 55 -4.53 -7.15 12.06
N HIS A 56 -5.32 -6.21 11.54
CA HIS A 56 -6.50 -6.52 10.73
C HIS A 56 -6.25 -6.30 9.24
N TRP A 57 -5.47 -5.27 8.90
CA TRP A 57 -5.49 -4.68 7.56
C TRP A 57 -4.10 -4.54 6.91
N GLY A 58 -3.02 -4.68 7.68
CA GLY A 58 -1.66 -4.45 7.20
C GLY A 58 -1.23 -2.98 7.34
N PHE A 59 -0.15 -2.61 6.66
CA PHE A 59 0.53 -1.33 6.86
C PHE A 59 0.00 -0.19 5.97
N CYS A 60 -0.70 -0.49 4.88
CA CYS A 60 -1.38 0.51 4.05
C CYS A 60 -2.88 0.50 4.29
N PHE A 61 -3.41 1.70 4.44
CA PHE A 61 -4.82 2.00 4.55
C PHE A 61 -5.22 2.74 3.27
N PRO A 62 -5.58 2.00 2.21
CA PRO A 62 -5.82 2.60 0.90
C PRO A 62 -7.06 3.48 0.92
N ARG A 63 -7.04 4.55 0.14
CA ARG A 63 -8.21 5.37 -0.20
C ARG A 63 -8.71 4.98 -1.60
N PRO A 64 -9.95 5.34 -1.98
CA PRO A 64 -10.53 4.98 -3.28
C PRO A 64 -9.61 5.31 -4.47
N ALA A 65 -8.95 6.48 -4.43
CA ALA A 65 -8.04 6.92 -5.48
C ALA A 65 -6.88 5.95 -5.78
N LEU A 66 -6.35 5.23 -4.78
CA LEU A 66 -5.34 4.21 -5.04
C LEU A 66 -5.93 3.03 -5.82
N ILE A 67 -7.10 2.57 -5.41
CA ILE A 67 -7.74 1.42 -6.07
C ILE A 67 -8.11 1.78 -7.51
N ASP A 68 -8.72 2.96 -7.72
CA ASP A 68 -9.01 3.48 -9.06
C ASP A 68 -7.75 3.58 -9.92
N TYR A 69 -6.64 4.05 -9.34
CA TYR A 69 -5.36 4.11 -10.04
C TYR A 69 -4.86 2.72 -10.45
N LEU A 70 -4.89 1.75 -9.53
CA LEU A 70 -4.43 0.38 -9.80
C LEU A 70 -5.31 -0.31 -10.87
N LEU A 71 -6.63 -0.09 -10.83
CA LEU A 71 -7.56 -0.59 -11.86
C LEU A 71 -7.25 -0.03 -13.24
N ALA A 72 -6.93 1.26 -13.33
CA ALA A 72 -6.67 1.94 -14.60
C ALA A 72 -5.33 1.57 -15.25
N HIS A 73 -4.39 1.03 -14.48
CA HIS A 73 -3.02 0.74 -14.95
C HIS A 73 -2.65 -0.75 -14.87
N GLY A 74 -3.58 -1.62 -14.47
CA GLY A 74 -3.39 -3.06 -14.33
C GLY A 74 -3.26 -3.80 -15.68
N PRO A 75 -2.77 -5.05 -15.70
CA PRO A 75 -2.62 -5.98 -14.56
C PRO A 75 -1.59 -5.54 -13.51
N VAL A 76 -1.80 -5.94 -12.25
CA VAL A 76 -0.97 -5.53 -11.11
C VAL A 76 -0.28 -6.73 -10.46
N LEU A 77 1.00 -6.57 -10.11
CA LEU A 77 1.73 -7.49 -9.23
C LEU A 77 1.98 -6.80 -7.87
N GLU A 78 1.33 -7.26 -6.81
CA GLU A 78 1.55 -6.78 -5.44
C GLU A 78 2.65 -7.60 -4.74
N LEU A 79 3.72 -6.92 -4.32
CA LEU A 79 4.84 -7.49 -3.57
C LEU A 79 4.72 -7.16 -2.09
N GLY A 80 4.90 -8.17 -1.22
CA GLY A 80 4.80 -7.99 0.24
C GLY A 80 3.37 -7.68 0.69
N ALA A 81 2.40 -8.39 0.14
CA ALA A 81 0.98 -8.11 0.36
C ALA A 81 0.50 -8.35 1.80
N GLY A 82 1.21 -9.18 2.58
CA GLY A 82 0.91 -9.53 3.96
C GLY A 82 -0.50 -10.13 4.16
N LYS A 83 -1.45 -9.25 4.51
CA LYS A 83 -2.89 -9.59 4.68
C LYS A 83 -3.71 -9.44 3.39
N GLY A 84 -3.12 -8.84 2.35
CA GLY A 84 -3.72 -8.67 1.05
C GLY A 84 -4.95 -7.75 1.06
N LEU A 85 -4.96 -6.69 1.89
CA LEU A 85 -6.07 -5.73 1.91
C LEU A 85 -6.22 -5.08 0.53
N VAL A 86 -5.14 -4.49 -0.02
CA VAL A 86 -5.20 -3.78 -1.29
C VAL A 86 -5.60 -4.72 -2.42
N SER A 87 -4.96 -5.89 -2.55
CA SER A 87 -5.39 -6.90 -3.52
C SER A 87 -6.84 -7.32 -3.36
N LYS A 88 -7.34 -7.52 -2.14
CA LYS A 88 -8.74 -7.87 -1.93
C LYS A 88 -9.68 -6.76 -2.40
N LEU A 89 -9.34 -5.49 -2.18
CA LEU A 89 -10.12 -4.36 -2.68
C LEU A 89 -10.07 -4.24 -4.21
N VAL A 90 -8.90 -4.41 -4.82
CA VAL A 90 -8.75 -4.40 -6.28
C VAL A 90 -9.55 -5.54 -6.91
N MET A 91 -9.46 -6.77 -6.39
CA MET A 91 -10.25 -7.92 -6.86
C MET A 91 -11.75 -7.69 -6.69
N ALA A 92 -12.18 -7.16 -5.54
CA ALA A 92 -13.59 -6.85 -5.30
C ALA A 92 -14.13 -5.79 -6.27
N ALA A 93 -13.29 -4.84 -6.67
CA ALA A 93 -13.60 -3.85 -7.71
C ALA A 93 -13.47 -4.38 -9.15
N GLY A 94 -13.19 -5.68 -9.35
CA GLY A 94 -13.07 -6.31 -10.66
C GLY A 94 -11.72 -6.14 -11.36
N GLY A 95 -10.68 -5.74 -10.62
CA GLY A 95 -9.33 -5.58 -11.13
C GLY A 95 -8.55 -6.88 -11.27
N ASP A 96 -7.54 -6.85 -12.14
CA ASP A 96 -6.57 -7.94 -12.32
C ASP A 96 -5.33 -7.69 -11.45
N ILE A 97 -5.15 -8.50 -10.41
CA ILE A 97 -4.05 -8.38 -9.46
C ILE A 97 -3.57 -9.77 -9.01
N VAL A 98 -2.25 -9.95 -9.01
CA VAL A 98 -1.57 -11.09 -8.38
C VAL A 98 -0.86 -10.56 -7.14
N ALA A 99 -1.24 -11.07 -5.96
CA ALA A 99 -0.61 -10.69 -4.70
C ALA A 99 0.36 -11.77 -4.23
N THR A 100 1.53 -11.33 -3.77
CA THR A 100 2.60 -12.22 -3.29
C THR A 100 3.13 -11.76 -1.94
N ASP A 101 3.50 -12.71 -1.10
CA ASP A 101 4.22 -12.47 0.15
C ASP A 101 5.05 -13.71 0.51
N ILE A 102 6.14 -13.54 1.26
CA ILE A 102 6.98 -14.66 1.71
C ILE A 102 6.32 -15.47 2.83
N ALA A 103 5.41 -14.84 3.59
CA ALA A 103 4.68 -15.47 4.68
C ALA A 103 3.22 -14.96 4.68
N PRO A 104 2.43 -15.32 3.66
CA PRO A 104 1.09 -14.78 3.50
C PRO A 104 0.17 -15.23 4.64
N SER A 105 -0.74 -14.34 5.03
CA SER A 105 -1.77 -14.65 6.03
C SER A 105 -3.17 -14.78 5.45
N ALA A 106 -3.34 -14.52 4.16
CA ALA A 106 -4.60 -14.59 3.43
C ALA A 106 -4.50 -15.58 2.26
N HIS A 107 -5.56 -16.36 2.02
CA HIS A 107 -5.56 -17.44 1.04
C HIS A 107 -5.39 -16.98 -0.43
N HIS A 108 -5.72 -15.73 -0.74
CA HIS A 108 -5.57 -15.18 -2.10
C HIS A 108 -4.18 -14.61 -2.38
N VAL A 109 -3.32 -14.53 -1.35
CA VAL A 109 -1.93 -14.09 -1.49
C VAL A 109 -1.07 -15.33 -1.68
N LEU A 110 -0.33 -15.36 -2.79
CA LEU A 110 0.57 -16.45 -3.11
C LEU A 110 1.81 -16.40 -2.21
N GLU A 111 2.23 -17.55 -1.70
CA GLU A 111 3.50 -17.70 -0.99
C GLU A 111 4.64 -17.68 -2.01
N LEU A 112 5.20 -16.49 -2.24
CA LEU A 112 6.26 -16.25 -3.21
C LEU A 112 7.10 -15.06 -2.75
N ASP A 113 8.42 -15.21 -2.80
CA ASP A 113 9.31 -14.08 -2.58
C ASP A 113 9.25 -13.08 -3.74
N ALA A 114 9.60 -11.83 -3.44
CA ALA A 114 9.45 -10.73 -4.39
C ALA A 114 10.31 -10.89 -5.66
N GLU A 115 11.52 -11.43 -5.54
CA GLU A 115 12.41 -11.65 -6.68
C GLU A 115 11.80 -12.68 -7.64
N THR A 116 11.35 -13.82 -7.10
CA THR A 116 10.69 -14.86 -7.90
C THR A 116 9.42 -14.34 -8.55
N ALA A 117 8.62 -13.54 -7.84
CA ALA A 117 7.41 -12.91 -8.36
C ALA A 117 7.68 -12.01 -9.59
N VAL A 118 8.65 -11.09 -9.48
CA VAL A 118 8.99 -10.17 -10.59
C VAL A 118 9.55 -10.94 -11.79
N LYS A 119 10.38 -11.96 -11.56
CA LYS A 119 10.90 -12.83 -12.63
C LYS A 119 9.80 -13.56 -13.39
N GLN A 120 8.75 -14.00 -12.70
CA GLN A 120 7.64 -14.73 -13.32
C GLN A 120 6.69 -13.81 -14.10
N ASP A 121 6.53 -12.56 -13.69
CA ASP A 121 5.66 -11.58 -14.38
C ASP A 121 6.16 -11.24 -15.80
N GLN A 122 7.48 -11.26 -16.01
CA GLN A 122 8.12 -10.97 -17.31
C GLN A 122 7.79 -9.57 -17.85
N GLY A 123 7.55 -8.59 -16.97
CA GLY A 123 7.39 -7.19 -17.35
C GLY A 123 5.98 -6.80 -17.82
N LYS A 124 4.97 -7.59 -17.49
CA LYS A 124 3.59 -7.41 -17.99
C LYS A 124 2.74 -6.53 -17.07
N SER A 125 3.09 -6.49 -15.79
CA SER A 125 2.26 -5.83 -14.79
C SER A 125 2.86 -4.52 -14.28
N LEU A 126 2.00 -3.62 -13.80
CA LEU A 126 2.37 -2.59 -12.85
C LEU A 126 2.77 -3.28 -11.53
N ILE A 127 3.97 -3.00 -11.01
CA ILE A 127 4.35 -3.50 -9.68
C ILE A 127 3.78 -2.56 -8.62
N PHE A 128 3.21 -3.12 -7.56
CA PHE A 128 2.75 -2.39 -6.39
C PHE A 128 3.41 -2.95 -5.12
N CYS A 129 3.83 -2.08 -4.20
CA CYS A 129 4.30 -2.49 -2.88
C CYS A 129 3.91 -1.46 -1.82
N SER A 130 3.29 -1.91 -0.74
CA SER A 130 2.98 -1.07 0.41
C SER A 130 3.98 -1.31 1.52
N TRP A 131 4.68 -0.26 1.96
CA TRP A 131 5.54 -0.30 3.14
C TRP A 131 6.60 -1.41 3.09
N PRO A 132 7.51 -1.39 2.10
CA PRO A 132 8.64 -2.31 2.10
C PRO A 132 9.41 -2.19 3.41
N SER A 133 9.83 -3.34 3.97
CA SER A 133 10.38 -3.38 5.34
C SER A 133 11.64 -2.52 5.45
N LEU A 134 11.72 -1.73 6.52
CA LEU A 134 12.89 -0.90 6.80
C LEU A 134 14.17 -1.74 6.80
N ALA A 135 15.21 -1.25 6.13
CA ALA A 135 16.52 -1.89 5.97
C ALA A 135 16.49 -3.26 5.25
N GLY A 136 15.35 -3.67 4.68
CA GLY A 136 15.25 -4.87 3.86
C GLY A 136 15.59 -4.58 2.41
N ASP A 137 16.57 -5.30 1.85
CA ASP A 137 16.97 -5.15 0.44
C ASP A 137 16.04 -5.87 -0.54
N TRP A 138 15.18 -6.79 -0.06
CA TRP A 138 14.32 -7.64 -0.89
C TRP A 138 13.51 -6.88 -1.94
N PHE A 139 13.04 -5.67 -1.61
CA PHE A 139 12.26 -4.87 -2.54
C PHE A 139 13.16 -4.33 -3.65
N GLY A 140 14.27 -3.68 -3.30
CA GLY A 140 15.25 -3.18 -4.26
C GLY A 140 15.88 -4.28 -5.11
N ASP A 141 16.12 -5.46 -4.54
CA ASP A 141 16.65 -6.63 -5.25
C ASP A 141 15.64 -7.18 -6.26
N ALA A 142 14.37 -7.31 -5.87
CA ALA A 142 13.32 -7.75 -6.79
C ALA A 142 13.16 -6.82 -7.99
N LEU A 143 13.25 -5.49 -7.77
CA LEU A 143 13.13 -4.51 -8.85
C LEU A 143 14.30 -4.56 -9.84
N GLN A 144 15.41 -5.24 -9.53
CA GLN A 144 16.50 -5.48 -10.48
C GLN A 144 16.07 -6.30 -11.70
N PHE A 145 15.00 -7.08 -11.55
CA PHE A 145 14.45 -7.96 -12.59
C PHE A 145 13.31 -7.33 -13.40
N MET A 146 12.94 -6.09 -13.10
CA MET A 146 11.99 -5.33 -13.91
C MET A 146 12.51 -5.16 -15.34
N GLN A 147 11.59 -5.20 -16.30
CA GLN A 147 11.94 -4.87 -17.69
C GLN A 147 12.06 -3.35 -17.87
N PRO A 148 12.93 -2.84 -18.76
CA PRO A 148 12.97 -1.43 -19.11
C PRO A 148 11.58 -0.91 -19.52
N GLY A 149 11.18 0.23 -18.96
CA GLY A 149 9.86 0.82 -19.15
C GLY A 149 8.78 0.35 -18.17
N GLN A 150 8.99 -0.76 -17.46
CA GLN A 150 8.06 -1.23 -16.43
C GLN A 150 7.99 -0.23 -15.28
N LYS A 151 6.81 -0.11 -14.67
CA LYS A 151 6.54 0.85 -13.59
C LYS A 151 6.33 0.13 -12.27
N VAL A 152 6.67 0.83 -11.20
CA VAL A 152 6.39 0.43 -9.83
C VAL A 152 5.77 1.59 -9.06
N VAL A 153 4.66 1.33 -8.38
CA VAL A 153 4.12 2.20 -7.34
C VAL A 153 4.50 1.63 -5.99
N PHE A 154 5.11 2.43 -5.12
CA PHE A 154 5.27 2.04 -3.72
C PHE A 154 4.73 3.10 -2.77
N ILE A 155 4.20 2.66 -1.63
CA ILE A 155 3.78 3.54 -0.54
C ILE A 155 4.81 3.47 0.57
N GLY A 156 5.39 4.60 0.93
CA GLY A 156 6.36 4.68 2.02
C GLY A 156 7.03 6.03 2.15
N GLU A 157 7.97 6.10 3.07
CA GLU A 157 8.75 7.30 3.39
C GLU A 157 10.26 6.94 3.38
N PRO A 158 11.11 7.71 2.67
CA PRO A 158 12.56 7.58 2.76
C PRO A 158 13.05 7.69 4.20
N GLY A 159 13.83 6.69 4.65
CA GLY A 159 14.32 6.60 6.03
C GLY A 159 13.42 5.82 6.99
N SER A 160 12.17 5.52 6.60
CA SER A 160 11.20 4.74 7.39
C SER A 160 10.76 3.44 6.71
N THR A 161 11.07 3.27 5.42
CA THR A 161 10.71 2.11 4.58
C THR A 161 11.85 1.75 3.64
N ALA A 162 11.94 0.48 3.21
CA ALA A 162 12.99 -0.08 2.36
C ALA A 162 14.42 0.12 2.91
N SER A 163 15.43 -0.34 2.16
CA SER A 163 16.84 -0.12 2.46
C SER A 163 17.39 1.15 1.80
N HIS A 164 18.55 1.61 2.28
CA HIS A 164 19.29 2.68 1.61
C HIS A 164 19.68 2.31 0.19
N THR A 165 20.06 1.04 -0.03
CA THR A 165 20.43 0.54 -1.35
C THR A 165 19.28 0.64 -2.35
N PHE A 166 18.02 0.43 -1.94
CA PHE A 166 16.87 0.71 -2.79
C PHE A 166 16.79 2.19 -3.19
N PHE A 167 16.94 3.12 -2.24
CA PHE A 167 16.88 4.55 -2.57
C PHE A 167 18.05 5.00 -3.45
N ASP A 168 19.23 4.39 -3.30
CA ASP A 168 20.39 4.64 -4.17
C ASP A 168 20.14 4.19 -5.62
N GLN A 169 19.14 3.34 -5.89
CA GLN A 169 18.73 3.01 -7.27
C GLN A 169 17.91 4.14 -7.93
N ILE A 170 17.28 5.00 -7.13
CA ILE A 170 16.43 6.09 -7.63
C ILE A 170 17.31 7.20 -8.22
N GLY A 171 17.02 7.57 -9.46
CA GLY A 171 17.83 8.48 -10.27
C GLY A 171 18.91 7.77 -11.10
N HIS A 172 19.10 6.46 -10.90
CA HIS A 172 20.06 5.66 -11.64
C HIS A 172 19.34 4.64 -12.55
N THR A 173 18.80 3.57 -11.97
CA THR A 173 18.09 2.51 -12.71
C THR A 173 16.57 2.65 -12.61
N LEU A 174 16.09 3.38 -11.59
CA LEU A 174 14.69 3.74 -11.40
C LEU A 174 14.53 5.25 -11.48
N VAL A 175 13.73 5.76 -12.40
CA VAL A 175 13.49 7.21 -12.54
C VAL A 175 12.11 7.57 -11.99
N PRO A 176 12.01 8.58 -11.11
CA PRO A 176 10.73 9.06 -10.62
C PRO A 176 9.85 9.58 -11.76
N GLU A 177 8.57 9.23 -11.71
CA GLU A 177 7.53 9.83 -12.55
C GLU A 177 6.55 10.63 -11.69
N ARG A 178 5.88 11.59 -12.33
CA ARG A 178 4.85 12.38 -11.67
C ARG A 178 3.63 11.50 -11.41
N LEU A 179 3.24 11.42 -10.15
CA LEU A 179 1.98 10.84 -9.71
C LEU A 179 1.10 11.96 -9.18
N GLU A 180 0.01 12.28 -9.88
CA GLU A 180 -0.90 13.33 -9.44
C GLU A 180 -1.71 12.86 -8.23
N ASN A 181 -1.88 13.75 -7.24
CA ASN A 181 -2.65 13.48 -6.03
C ASN A 181 -2.16 12.25 -5.26
N SER A 182 -0.85 11.99 -5.23
CA SER A 182 -0.28 10.84 -4.51
C SER A 182 -0.59 10.85 -3.00
N GLU A 183 -0.85 12.02 -2.42
CA GLU A 183 -1.29 12.20 -1.03
C GLU A 183 -2.72 11.69 -0.78
N ASP A 184 -3.50 11.44 -1.84
CA ASP A 184 -4.85 10.89 -1.77
C ASP A 184 -4.91 9.37 -1.88
N PHE A 185 -3.76 8.69 -2.00
CA PHE A 185 -3.73 7.24 -2.24
C PHE A 185 -3.88 6.43 -0.96
N ASN A 186 -3.44 6.97 0.18
CA ASN A 186 -3.54 6.31 1.47
C ASN A 186 -4.01 7.28 2.56
N VAL A 187 -4.59 6.71 3.61
CA VAL A 187 -4.76 7.43 4.87
C VAL A 187 -3.37 7.75 5.41
N ARG A 188 -3.14 9.03 5.75
CA ARG A 188 -1.95 9.49 6.43
C ARG A 188 -2.28 9.69 7.90
N PHE A 189 -1.65 8.90 8.76
CA PHE A 189 -1.72 9.09 10.21
C PHE A 189 -0.76 10.21 10.59
N GLN A 190 -1.18 11.06 11.53
CA GLN A 190 -0.39 12.19 11.99
C GLN A 190 0.98 11.71 12.49
N GLY A 191 2.05 12.34 11.99
CA GLY A 191 3.44 11.98 12.33
C GLY A 191 4.06 10.93 11.42
N LEU A 192 3.31 10.40 10.44
CA LEU A 192 3.85 9.60 9.34
C LEU A 192 3.73 10.40 8.03
N ASN A 193 4.75 10.32 7.17
CA ASN A 193 4.73 10.97 5.85
C ASN A 193 4.60 9.96 4.72
N ASP A 194 3.83 8.90 4.95
CA ASP A 194 3.56 7.87 3.95
C ASP A 194 2.87 8.46 2.74
N ARG A 195 3.50 8.30 1.57
CA ARG A 195 2.95 8.73 0.29
C ARG A 195 3.22 7.70 -0.78
N ALA A 196 2.40 7.70 -1.83
CA ALA A 196 2.66 6.92 -3.02
C ALA A 196 3.75 7.58 -3.87
N HIS A 197 4.63 6.75 -4.42
CA HIS A 197 5.68 7.14 -5.35
C HIS A 197 5.58 6.28 -6.59
N LEU A 198 5.67 6.89 -7.76
CA LEU A 198 5.72 6.18 -9.04
C LEU A 198 7.15 6.25 -9.57
N LEU A 199 7.73 5.08 -9.85
CA LEU A 199 9.03 4.95 -10.48
C LEU A 199 8.92 4.15 -11.77
N ARG A 200 9.79 4.42 -12.74
CA ARG A 200 9.93 3.65 -13.97
C ARG A 200 11.34 3.13 -14.13
N ARG A 201 11.47 1.88 -14.54
CA ARG A 201 12.74 1.26 -14.91
C ARG A 201 13.29 1.84 -16.22
N VAL A 202 14.58 2.20 -16.27
CA VAL A 202 15.21 2.77 -17.48
C VAL A 202 16.24 1.87 -18.17
N GLU A 203 16.88 0.95 -17.44
CA GLU A 203 17.96 0.09 -17.95
C GLU A 203 17.81 -1.36 -17.50
#